data_AF-A0A846I469-F1
#
_entry.id   AF-A0A846I469-F1
#
_cell.length_a   1.000
_cell.length_b   1.000
_cell.length_c   1.000
_cell.angle_alpha   90.00
_cell.angle_beta   90.00
_cell.angle_gamma   90.00
#
_symmetry.space_group_name_H-M   'P 1'
#
loop_
_entity.id
_entity.type
_entity.pdbx_description
1 polymer ?
#
loop_
_entity_poly.entity_id
_entity_poly.type
_entity_poly.pdbx_seq_one_letter_code
_entity_poly.pdbx_strand_id
1 'polypeptide(L)'
;MKLLWIEKITENKARVYTIHNFPDMVKDKTGGIVVDDILPKPKLKENECAVHYVNPLTKEQSYEICIKEETKEELEQQKQQAELNAKLLKDNAKIQIELNKQKELNADLLLKIAQVGGNANA
;
A
#
# COMPACT_ATOMS: atom_id res chain seq x y z
N MET A 1 -0.05 24.18 17.00
CA MET A 1 -0.01 23.47 18.30
C MET A 1 -0.45 22.04 18.05
N LYS A 2 0.46 21.07 18.10
CA LYS A 2 0.11 19.65 17.95
C LYS A 2 -0.07 19.07 19.36
N LEU A 3 -1.25 18.52 19.65
CA LEU A 3 -1.52 17.82 20.91
C LEU A 3 -0.83 16.46 20.84
N LEU A 4 0.12 16.24 21.75
CA LEU A 4 0.86 14.98 21.87
C LEU A 4 0.28 14.20 23.06
N TRP A 5 -0.21 13.00 22.79
CA TRP A 5 -0.64 12.08 23.84
C TRP A 5 0.56 11.29 24.33
N ILE A 6 0.63 11.03 25.63
CA ILE A 6 1.82 10.44 26.25
C ILE A 6 1.40 9.26 27.12
N GLU A 7 2.10 8.15 26.97
CA GLU A 7 2.02 7.00 27.86
C GLU A 7 3.28 6.97 28.74
N LYS A 8 3.12 7.08 30.07
CA LYS A 8 4.23 6.99 31.01
C LYS A 8 4.70 5.53 31.09
N ILE A 9 5.97 5.29 30.73
CA ILE A 9 6.59 3.96 30.81
C ILE A 9 7.40 3.84 32.12
N THR A 10 8.19 4.87 32.43
CA THR A 10 8.93 5.01 33.70
C THR A 10 8.86 6.46 34.20
N GLU A 11 9.46 6.77 35.35
CA GLU A 11 9.55 8.16 35.84
C GLU A 11 10.26 9.11 34.85
N ASN A 12 11.25 8.57 34.13
CA ASN A 12 12.11 9.34 33.24
C ASN A 12 11.87 9.02 31.75
N LYS A 13 10.89 8.17 31.41
CA LYS A 13 10.61 7.77 30.03
C LYS A 13 9.12 7.74 29.76
N ALA A 14 8.71 8.48 28.75
CA ALA A 14 7.34 8.47 28.27
C ALA A 14 7.31 8.29 26.75
N ARG A 15 6.38 7.46 26.27
CA ARG A 15 6.13 7.24 24.85
C ARG A 15 5.20 8.33 24.33
N VAL A 16 5.56 8.94 23.21
CA VAL A 16 4.79 10.05 22.63
C VAL A 16 4.08 9.63 21.37
N TYR A 17 2.76 9.79 21.36
CA TYR A 17 1.90 9.60 20.19
C TYR A 17 1.73 10.95 19.49
N THR A 18 2.33 11.06 18.31
CA THR A 18 2.13 12.22 17.43
C THR A 18 0.81 12.05 16.67
N ILE A 19 -0.30 12.49 17.25
CA ILE A 19 -1.60 12.40 16.56
C ILE A 19 -1.64 13.44 15.43
N HIS A 20 -1.60 12.98 14.18
CA HIS A 20 -2.04 13.77 13.03
C HIS A 20 -3.59 13.74 12.95
N ASN A 21 -4.21 14.62 13.73
CA ASN A 21 -5.55 15.21 13.56
C ASN A 21 -6.73 14.30 13.10
N PHE A 22 -7.35 13.57 14.03
CA PHE A 22 -8.78 13.20 13.99
C PHE A 22 -9.43 13.53 15.35
N PRO A 23 -9.92 14.77 15.55
CA PRO A 23 -10.38 15.25 16.86
C PRO A 23 -11.64 14.54 17.38
N ASP A 24 -12.45 13.93 16.51
CA ASP A 24 -13.72 13.29 16.88
C ASP A 24 -13.56 11.92 17.56
N MET A 25 -12.37 11.31 17.46
CA MET A 25 -12.10 9.98 18.03
C MET A 25 -11.42 10.04 19.41
N VAL A 26 -11.03 11.24 19.87
CA VAL A 26 -10.26 11.42 21.11
C VAL A 26 -11.20 11.84 22.25
N LYS A 27 -11.53 10.88 23.12
CA LYS A 27 -12.46 11.08 24.25
C LYS A 27 -11.87 11.81 25.45
N ASP A 28 -10.55 11.91 25.58
CA ASP A 28 -9.88 12.56 26.71
C ASP A 28 -8.88 13.63 26.24
N LYS A 29 -9.02 14.84 26.78
CA LYS A 29 -8.25 16.04 26.43
C LYS A 29 -7.39 16.57 27.59
N THR A 30 -7.29 15.84 28.71
CA THR A 30 -6.80 16.41 29.98
C THR A 30 -5.33 16.11 30.34
N GLY A 31 -4.55 15.43 29.49
CA GLY A 31 -3.24 14.89 29.88
C GLY A 31 -2.06 15.04 28.91
N GLY A 32 -2.02 16.08 28.06
CA GLY A 32 -0.90 16.30 27.14
C GLY A 32 0.22 17.15 27.74
N ILE A 33 1.49 16.80 27.49
CA ILE A 33 2.64 17.70 27.72
C ILE A 33 3.00 18.35 26.38
N VAL A 34 3.16 19.67 26.37
CA VAL A 34 3.72 20.38 25.21
C VAL A 34 5.21 20.09 25.15
N VAL A 35 5.67 19.52 24.04
CA VAL A 35 7.07 19.24 23.78
C VAL A 35 7.41 19.85 22.43
N ASP A 36 8.43 20.72 22.41
CA ASP A 36 9.02 21.21 21.16
C ASP A 36 9.86 20.10 20.54
N ASP A 37 9.70 19.80 19.25
CA ASP A 37 10.53 18.78 18.58
C ASP A 37 11.97 19.32 18.44
N ILE A 38 12.92 18.79 19.21
CA ILE A 38 14.34 19.20 19.20
C ILE A 38 15.15 18.30 18.25
N LEU A 39 14.70 17.06 18.03
CA LEU A 39 15.37 16.13 17.13
C LEU A 39 14.81 16.19 15.71
N PRO A 40 15.67 16.18 14.68
CA PRO A 40 15.23 16.01 13.30
C PRO A 40 14.55 14.64 13.15
N LYS A 41 13.46 14.61 12.38
CA LYS A 41 12.75 13.35 12.11
C LYS A 41 13.67 12.37 11.36
N PRO A 42 13.71 11.09 11.76
CA PRO A 42 14.51 10.10 11.06
C PRO A 42 13.97 9.89 9.64
N LYS A 43 14.87 9.57 8.69
CA LYS A 43 14.47 9.07 7.37
C LYS A 43 14.08 7.59 7.51
N LEU A 44 12.80 7.29 7.34
CA LEU A 44 12.25 5.94 7.46
C LEU A 44 12.10 5.28 6.09
N LYS A 45 12.35 3.98 6.01
CA LYS A 45 11.95 3.13 4.88
C LYS A 45 10.46 2.79 4.96
N GLU A 46 9.92 2.24 3.87
CA GLU A 46 8.48 1.92 3.72
C GLU A 46 7.91 1.01 4.82
N ASN A 47 8.74 0.13 5.38
CA ASN A 47 8.38 -0.80 6.46
C ASN A 47 8.87 -0.37 7.85
N GLU A 48 9.41 0.85 7.99
CA GLU A 48 9.95 1.35 9.25
C GLU A 48 8.99 2.34 9.90
N CYS A 49 8.83 2.21 11.22
CA CYS A 49 8.17 3.17 12.08
C CYS A 49 9.19 3.80 13.04
N ALA A 50 8.98 5.05 13.43
CA ALA A 50 9.73 5.69 14.50
C ALA A 50 8.84 5.89 15.72
N VAL A 51 9.25 5.33 16.86
CA VAL A 51 8.65 5.64 18.16
C VAL A 51 9.44 6.77 18.79
N HIS A 52 8.78 7.88 19.08
CA HIS A 52 9.38 9.02 19.76
C HIS A 52 9.26 8.85 21.28
N TYR A 53 10.40 8.90 21.97
CA TYR A 53 10.49 8.95 23.42
C TYR A 53 10.93 10.31 23.90
N VAL A 54 10.32 10.77 24.99
CA VAL A 54 10.69 12.00 25.67
C VAL A 54 10.86 11.73 27.15
N ASN A 55 11.94 12.25 27.74
CA ASN A 55 12.09 12.32 29.18
C ASN A 55 11.25 13.49 29.70
N PRO A 56 10.20 13.24 30.52
CA PRO A 56 9.29 14.31 30.93
C PRO A 56 9.96 15.36 31.84
N LEU A 57 11.01 14.98 32.56
CA LEU A 57 11.75 15.84 33.50
C LEU A 57 12.85 16.64 32.79
N THR A 58 13.74 15.96 32.05
CA THR A 58 14.90 16.60 31.40
C THR A 58 14.60 17.14 30.01
N LYS A 59 13.45 16.77 29.42
CA LYS A 59 13.05 17.06 28.03
C LYS A 59 13.94 16.45 26.95
N GLU A 60 14.84 15.54 27.32
CA GLU A 60 15.63 14.77 26.36
C GLU A 60 14.73 13.94 25.44
N GLN A 61 15.09 13.83 24.17
CA GLN A 61 14.32 13.16 23.14
C GLN A 61 15.15 12.04 22.52
N SER A 62 14.51 10.96 22.10
CA SER A 62 15.15 9.91 21.29
C SER A 62 14.13 9.20 20.40
N TYR A 63 14.61 8.65 19.29
CA TYR A 63 13.81 7.81 18.39
C TYR A 63 14.27 6.36 18.47
N GLU A 64 13.31 5.45 18.53
CA GLU A 64 13.52 4.02 18.31
C GLU A 64 12.90 3.65 16.96
N ILE A 65 13.68 3.05 16.06
CA ILE A 65 13.20 2.58 14.77
C ILE A 65 12.69 1.16 14.96
N CYS A 66 11.40 0.97 14.69
CA CYS A 66 10.73 -0.32 14.69
C CYS A 66 10.42 -0.75 13.26
N ILE A 67 10.41 -2.07 13.03
CA ILE A 67 9.91 -2.62 11.78
C ILE A 67 8.41 -2.84 11.96
N LYS A 68 7.60 -2.31 11.05
CA LYS A 68 6.17 -2.60 11.00
C LYS A 68 6.02 -4.05 10.56
N GLU A 69 5.61 -4.92 11.48
CA GLU A 69 5.20 -6.27 11.10
C GLU A 69 3.95 -6.17 10.24
N GLU A 70 3.95 -6.87 9.09
CA GLU A 70 2.75 -7.00 8.28
C GLU A 70 1.66 -7.71 9.10
N THR A 71 0.51 -7.09 9.18
CA THR A 71 -0.65 -7.68 9.85
C THR A 71 -1.13 -8.90 9.06
N LYS A 72 -1.79 -9.85 9.74
CA LYS A 72 -2.42 -11.01 9.07
C LYS A 72 -3.40 -10.59 7.97
N GLU A 73 -4.05 -9.45 8.15
CA GLU A 73 -4.98 -8.87 7.18
C GLU A 73 -4.27 -8.35 5.92
N GLU A 74 -3.16 -7.62 6.08
CA GLU A 74 -2.32 -7.17 4.96
C GLU A 74 -1.77 -8.36 4.16
N LEU A 75 -1.34 -9.43 4.85
CA LEU A 75 -0.85 -10.65 4.21
C LEU A 75 -1.95 -11.38 3.40
N GLU A 76 -3.16 -11.47 3.95
CA GLU A 76 -4.30 -12.10 3.27
C GLU A 76 -4.72 -11.28 2.04
N GLN A 77 -4.71 -9.95 2.13
CA GLN A 77 -4.97 -9.07 0.99
C GLN A 77 -3.94 -9.24 -0.13
N GLN A 78 -2.64 -9.33 0.22
CA GLN A 78 -1.59 -9.60 -0.76
C GLN A 78 -1.80 -10.94 -1.48
N LYS A 79 -2.20 -11.97 -0.74
CA LYS A 79 -2.50 -13.30 -1.32
C LYS A 79 -3.68 -13.25 -2.28
N GLN A 80 -4.78 -12.59 -1.89
CA GLN A 80 -5.95 -12.41 -2.76
C GLN A 80 -5.59 -11.63 -4.04
N GLN A 81 -4.76 -10.60 -3.92
CA GLN A 81 -4.28 -9.83 -5.07
C GLN A 81 -3.40 -10.68 -6.00
N ALA A 82 -2.54 -11.53 -5.45
CA ALA A 82 -1.71 -12.46 -6.23
C ALA A 82 -2.57 -13.48 -7.00
N GLU A 83 -3.61 -14.04 -6.36
CA GLU A 83 -4.56 -14.94 -7.01
C GLU A 83 -5.34 -14.26 -8.14
N LEU A 84 -5.79 -13.02 -7.92
CA LEU A 84 -6.46 -12.22 -8.95
C LEU A 84 -5.53 -11.95 -10.14
N ASN A 85 -4.29 -11.55 -9.87
CA ASN A 85 -3.30 -11.28 -10.92
C ASN A 85 -3.00 -12.54 -11.74
N ALA A 86 -2.84 -13.70 -11.09
CA ALA A 86 -2.63 -14.97 -11.78
C ALA A 86 -3.82 -15.34 -12.70
N LYS A 87 -5.04 -15.10 -12.23
CA LYS A 87 -6.26 -15.31 -13.02
C LYS A 87 -6.30 -14.39 -14.24
N LEU A 88 -6.04 -13.09 -14.06
CA LEU A 88 -6.01 -12.12 -15.16
C LEU A 88 -4.96 -12.45 -16.21
N LEU A 89 -3.77 -12.90 -15.78
CA LEU A 89 -2.72 -13.33 -16.71
C LEU A 89 -3.17 -14.55 -17.54
N LYS A 90 -3.82 -15.53 -16.91
CA LYS A 90 -4.36 -16.70 -17.60
C LYS A 90 -5.46 -16.34 -18.59
N ASP A 91 -6.38 -15.48 -18.18
CA ASP A 91 -7.49 -15.03 -19.03
C ASP A 91 -6.97 -14.21 -20.23
N ASN A 92 -6.00 -13.33 -20.01
CA ASN A 92 -5.33 -12.59 -21.09
C ASN A 92 -4.64 -13.53 -22.09
N ALA A 93 -3.94 -14.57 -21.62
CA ALA A 93 -3.31 -15.56 -22.50
C ALA A 93 -4.37 -16.31 -23.32
N LYS A 94 -5.51 -16.66 -22.73
CA LYS A 94 -6.62 -17.32 -23.43
C LYS A 94 -7.22 -16.43 -24.51
N ILE A 95 -7.50 -15.16 -24.20
CA ILE A 95 -8.01 -14.18 -25.15
C ILE A 95 -7.05 -14.01 -26.33
N GLN A 96 -5.74 -13.96 -26.07
CA GLN A 96 -4.75 -13.84 -27.13
C GLN A 96 -4.75 -15.04 -28.09
N ILE A 97 -4.93 -16.26 -27.55
CA ILE A 97 -5.05 -17.48 -28.37
C ILE A 97 -6.32 -17.41 -29.23
N GLU A 98 -7.46 -17.03 -28.65
CA GLU A 98 -8.73 -16.91 -29.38
C GLU A 98 -8.65 -15.86 -30.49
N LEU A 99 -8.01 -14.71 -30.21
CA LEU A 99 -7.78 -13.66 -31.20
C LEU A 99 -6.93 -14.15 -32.38
N ASN A 100 -5.87 -14.92 -32.10
CA ASN A 100 -5.01 -15.47 -33.17
C ASN A 100 -5.79 -16.45 -34.06
N LYS A 101 -6.59 -17.35 -33.45
CA LYS A 101 -7.47 -18.27 -34.20
C LYS A 101 -8.47 -17.52 -35.08
N GLN A 102 -9.04 -16.42 -34.59
CA GLN A 102 -9.97 -15.61 -35.38
C GLN A 102 -9.27 -14.93 -36.56
N LYS A 103 -8.03 -14.45 -36.38
CA LYS A 103 -7.25 -13.86 -37.48
C LYS A 103 -6.94 -14.88 -38.57
N GLU A 104 -6.55 -16.10 -38.19
CA GLU A 104 -6.32 -17.21 -39.13
C GLU A 104 -7.60 -17.52 -39.92
N LEU A 105 -8.73 -17.71 -39.23
CA LEU A 105 -10.02 -17.96 -39.88
C LEU A 105 -10.42 -16.84 -40.85
N ASN A 106 -10.23 -15.58 -40.45
CA ASN A 106 -10.53 -14.43 -41.30
C ASN A 106 -9.63 -14.41 -42.55
N ALA A 107 -8.34 -14.73 -42.42
CA ALA A 107 -7.42 -14.84 -43.55
C ALA A 107 -7.85 -15.94 -44.53
N ASP A 108 -8.25 -17.11 -44.02
CA ASP A 108 -8.74 -18.22 -44.83
C ASP A 108 -10.02 -17.86 -45.59
N LEU A 109 -10.94 -17.16 -44.93
CA LEU A 109 -12.18 -16.68 -45.56
C LEU A 109 -11.88 -15.67 -46.67
N LEU A 110 -10.98 -14.71 -46.43
CA LEU A 110 -10.56 -13.74 -47.45
C LEU A 110 -9.93 -14.43 -48.66
N LEU A 111 -9.11 -15.46 -48.45
CA LEU A 111 -8.51 -16.23 -49.54
C LEU A 111 -9.58 -16.95 -50.38
N LYS A 112 -10.57 -17.59 -49.73
CA LYS A 112 -11.70 -18.23 -50.43
C LYS A 112 -12.54 -17.24 -51.22
N ILE A 113 -12.81 -16.05 -50.66
CA ILE A 113 -13.55 -14.98 -51.36
C ILE A 113 -12.78 -14.54 -52.61
N ALA A 114 -11.46 -14.34 -52.51
CA ALA A 114 -10.63 -13.98 -53.65
C ALA A 114 -10.65 -15.06 -54.76
N GLN A 115 -10.60 -16.34 -54.38
CA GLN A 115 -10.67 -17.47 -55.31
C GLN A 115 -12.01 -17.54 -56.05
N VAL A 116 -13.13 -17.32 -55.35
CA VAL A 116 -14.47 -17.36 -55.96
C VAL A 116 -14.76 -16.09 -56.77
N GLY A 117 -14.38 -14.91 -56.25
CA GLY A 117 -14.58 -13.62 -56.92
C GLY A 117 -13.70 -13.42 -58.16
N GLY A 118 -12.51 -14.02 -58.20
CA GLY A 118 -11.66 -14.04 -59.40
C GLY A 118 -12.21 -14.91 -60.53
N ASN A 119 -13.08 -15.86 -60.22
CA ASN A 119 -13.67 -16.80 -61.19
C ASN A 119 -15.02 -16.31 -61.77
N ALA A 120 -15.56 -15.20 -61.28
CA ALA A 120 -16.81 -14.61 -61.78
C ALA A 120 -16.59 -13.62 -62.95
N ASN A 121 -15.34 -13.30 -63.28
CA ASN A 121 -14.96 -12.37 -64.37
C ASN A 121 -14.17 -13.07 -65.51
N ALA A 122 -14.28 -14.40 -65.63
CA ALA A 122 -13.67 -15.21 -66.70
C ALA A 122 -14.73 -15.73 -67.68
#